data_AF-A0A383AHI0-F1
#
_entry.id   AF-A0A383AHI0-F1
#
_cell.length_a   1.000
_cell.length_b   1.000
_cell.length_c   1.000
_cell.angle_alpha   90.00
_cell.angle_beta   90.00
_cell.angle_gamma   90.00
#
_symmetry.space_group_name_H-M   'P 1'
#
loop_
_entity.id
_entity.type
_entity.pdbx_description
1 polymer ?
#
loop_
_entity_poly.entity_id
_entity_poly.type
_entity_poly.pdbx_seq_one_letter_code
_entity_poly.pdbx_strand_id
1 'polypeptide(L)'
;MKPKANGDNGGRGEDGRFQKGNPGGPGNPYAGRVALLRNSIFEAVQPDDIEEIIKAQIAQAKQGDTVAAKFILERVLGRPQVIDLALVAMKARIEEMRVESDEKQQKELYTLLDLIP
;
A
#
# COMPACT_ATOMS: atom_id res chain seq x y z
N MET A 1 -23.90 -17.26 14.44
CA MET A 1 -24.47 -15.93 14.77
C MET A 1 -25.69 -15.74 13.89
N LYS A 2 -26.91 -15.58 14.45
CA LYS A 2 -28.11 -15.35 13.62
C LYS A 2 -28.04 -13.92 13.03
N PRO A 3 -28.33 -13.73 11.73
CA PRO A 3 -28.32 -12.40 11.13
C PRO A 3 -29.36 -11.50 11.83
N LYS A 4 -29.00 -10.24 12.09
CA LYS A 4 -29.93 -9.27 12.70
C LYS A 4 -30.98 -8.85 11.67
N ALA A 5 -32.25 -8.89 12.04
CA ALA A 5 -33.38 -8.53 11.19
C ALA A 5 -33.59 -7.01 11.00
N ASN A 6 -32.67 -6.15 11.45
CA ASN A 6 -32.97 -4.73 11.58
C ASN A 6 -32.68 -3.92 10.31
N GLY A 7 -33.78 -3.44 9.72
CA GLY A 7 -33.96 -2.11 9.14
C GLY A 7 -35.46 -1.79 9.23
N ASP A 8 -35.84 -0.59 9.67
CA ASP A 8 -37.25 -0.21 9.97
C ASP A 8 -38.21 -0.29 8.76
N ASN A 9 -37.71 -0.65 7.59
CA ASN A 9 -38.48 -0.87 6.37
C ASN A 9 -39.20 -2.24 6.31
N GLY A 10 -39.27 -2.98 7.42
CA GLY A 10 -40.25 -4.07 7.64
C GLY A 10 -40.22 -5.27 6.68
N GLY A 11 -39.17 -5.45 5.87
CA GLY A 11 -39.18 -6.42 4.75
C GLY A 11 -38.05 -7.44 4.74
N ARG A 12 -37.39 -7.72 5.87
CA ARG A 12 -36.33 -8.76 5.95
C ARG A 12 -36.81 -9.99 6.69
N GLY A 13 -36.47 -11.18 6.19
CA GLY A 13 -36.78 -12.47 6.81
C GLY A 13 -35.84 -12.83 7.96
N GLU A 14 -36.14 -13.94 8.65
CA GLU A 14 -35.32 -14.46 9.76
C GLU A 14 -33.90 -14.87 9.34
N ASP A 15 -33.68 -15.10 8.05
CA ASP A 15 -32.39 -15.34 7.42
C ASP A 15 -31.64 -14.06 7.03
N GLY A 16 -32.21 -12.89 7.35
CA GLY A 16 -31.66 -11.56 7.04
C GLY A 16 -31.84 -11.13 5.58
N ARG A 17 -32.48 -11.95 4.73
CA ARG A 17 -32.68 -11.65 3.31
C ARG A 17 -33.88 -10.75 3.10
N PHE A 18 -33.88 -9.99 2.01
CA PHE A 18 -35.05 -9.23 1.58
C PHE A 18 -36.17 -10.19 1.15
N GLN A 19 -37.37 -9.99 1.67
CA GLN A 19 -38.55 -10.75 1.27
C GLN A 19 -39.21 -10.17 0.02
N LYS A 20 -40.05 -10.99 -0.63
CA LYS A 20 -40.85 -10.57 -1.78
C LYS A 20 -41.74 -9.39 -1.39
N GLY A 21 -41.69 -8.31 -2.18
CA GLY A 21 -42.43 -7.07 -1.90
C GLY A 21 -41.68 -6.07 -1.03
N ASN A 22 -40.42 -6.35 -0.63
CA ASN A 22 -39.59 -5.35 0.04
C ASN A 22 -39.26 -4.19 -0.93
N PRO A 23 -39.60 -2.92 -0.58
CA PRO A 23 -39.32 -1.76 -1.43
C PRO A 23 -37.83 -1.38 -1.51
N GLY A 24 -36.98 -2.00 -0.70
CA GLY A 24 -35.59 -1.61 -0.50
C GLY A 24 -35.45 -0.47 0.51
N GLY A 25 -34.24 0.07 0.62
CA GLY A 25 -34.01 1.36 1.28
C GLY A 25 -34.35 2.53 0.35
N PRO A 26 -34.61 3.74 0.86
CA PRO A 26 -34.97 4.92 0.06
C PRO A 26 -33.87 5.40 -0.92
N GLY A 27 -32.72 4.72 -0.98
CA GLY A 27 -31.55 5.14 -1.73
C GLY A 27 -30.80 6.29 -1.04
N ASN A 28 -29.64 6.65 -1.59
CA ASN A 28 -28.90 7.84 -1.14
C ASN A 28 -29.52 9.08 -1.82
N PRO A 29 -30.09 10.04 -1.07
CA PRO A 29 -30.73 11.23 -1.65
C PRO A 29 -29.75 12.12 -2.43
N TYR A 30 -28.44 11.97 -2.19
CA TYR A 30 -27.39 12.73 -2.87
C TYR A 30 -26.75 11.97 -4.04
N ALA A 31 -27.20 10.75 -4.35
CA ALA A 31 -26.58 9.92 -5.40
C ALA A 31 -26.50 10.66 -6.74
N GLY A 32 -27.60 11.33 -7.15
CA GLY A 32 -27.63 12.12 -8.38
C GLY A 32 -26.65 13.29 -8.36
N ARG A 33 -26.59 14.05 -7.25
CA ARG A 33 -25.66 15.17 -7.10
C ARG A 33 -24.21 14.71 -7.16
N VAL A 34 -23.88 13.61 -6.50
CA VAL A 34 -22.53 13.04 -6.52
C VAL A 34 -22.16 12.54 -7.91
N ALA A 35 -23.11 11.92 -8.65
CA ALA A 35 -22.87 11.50 -10.03
C ALA A 35 -22.53 12.69 -10.94
N LEU A 36 -23.26 13.80 -10.80
CA LEU A 36 -22.97 15.03 -11.54
C LEU A 36 -21.56 15.57 -11.25
N LEU A 37 -21.17 15.62 -9.97
CA LEU A 37 -19.82 16.06 -9.58
C LEU A 37 -18.73 15.13 -10.14
N ARG A 38 -18.96 13.82 -10.15
CA ARG A 38 -18.01 12.86 -10.74
C ARG A 38 -17.87 13.08 -12.23
N ASN A 39 -18.98 13.26 -12.94
CA ASN A 39 -18.96 13.53 -14.37
C ASN A 39 -18.19 14.82 -14.67
N SER A 40 -18.42 15.89 -13.91
CA SER A 40 -17.68 17.14 -14.11
C SER A 40 -16.17 16.97 -13.88
N ILE A 41 -15.76 16.12 -12.94
CA ILE A 41 -14.33 15.82 -12.74
C ILE A 41 -13.77 15.06 -13.94
N PHE A 42 -14.48 14.04 -14.43
CA PHE A 42 -14.03 13.26 -15.59
C PHE A 42 -13.95 14.09 -16.88
N GLU A 43 -14.83 15.08 -17.04
CA GLU A 43 -14.81 15.99 -18.19
C GLU A 43 -13.69 17.03 -18.08
N ALA A 44 -13.41 17.51 -16.85
CA ALA A 44 -12.41 18.55 -16.64
C ALA A 44 -10.97 18.00 -16.70
N VAL A 45 -10.71 16.84 -16.07
CA VAL A 45 -9.36 16.30 -15.90
C VAL A 45 -8.81 15.77 -17.23
N GLN A 46 -7.69 16.34 -17.66
CA GLN A 46 -6.94 15.93 -18.84
C GLN A 46 -5.75 15.03 -18.48
N PRO A 47 -5.20 14.27 -19.45
CA PRO A 47 -3.99 13.47 -19.23
C PRO A 47 -2.80 14.28 -18.69
N ASP A 48 -2.63 15.51 -19.17
CA ASP A 48 -1.54 16.40 -18.75
C ASP A 48 -1.66 16.80 -17.27
N ASP A 49 -2.89 17.04 -16.78
CA ASP A 49 -3.14 17.32 -15.35
C ASP A 49 -2.68 16.14 -14.48
N ILE A 50 -2.94 14.92 -14.93
CA ILE A 50 -2.51 13.70 -14.23
C ILE A 50 -0.97 13.61 -14.22
N GLU A 51 -0.32 13.91 -15.34
CA GLU A 51 1.14 13.92 -15.42
C GLU A 51 1.75 14.94 -14.45
N GLU A 52 1.21 16.16 -14.41
CA GLU A 52 1.67 17.22 -13.52
C GLU A 52 1.49 16.86 -12.03
N ILE A 53 0.33 16.28 -11.67
CA ILE A 53 0.07 15.78 -10.31
C ILE A 53 1.10 14.70 -9.93
N ILE A 54 1.38 13.76 -10.83
CA ILE A 54 2.37 12.70 -10.57
C ILE A 54 3.78 13.28 -10.43
N LYS A 55 4.18 14.25 -11.27
CA LYS A 55 5.47 14.94 -11.13
C LYS A 55 5.61 15.64 -9.78
N ALA A 56 4.56 16.32 -9.32
CA ALA A 56 4.53 16.96 -8.01
C ALA A 56 4.66 15.93 -6.87
N GLN A 57 3.95 14.81 -6.96
CA GLN A 57 4.06 13.71 -5.99
C GLN A 57 5.46 13.09 -5.95
N ILE A 58 6.11 12.90 -7.11
CA ILE A 58 7.50 12.45 -7.18
C ILE A 58 8.44 13.45 -6.50
N ALA A 59 8.24 14.75 -6.69
CA ALA A 59 9.05 15.77 -6.04
C ALA A 59 8.91 15.72 -4.50
N GLN A 60 7.68 15.60 -3.99
CA GLN A 60 7.42 15.44 -2.55
C GLN A 60 8.03 14.16 -1.99
N ALA A 61 7.88 13.04 -2.70
CA ALA A 61 8.48 11.76 -2.32
C ALA A 61 10.00 11.87 -2.19
N LYS A 62 10.66 12.53 -3.16
CA LYS A 62 12.12 12.77 -3.13
C LYS A 62 12.56 13.65 -1.98
N GLN A 63 11.68 14.52 -1.47
CA GLN A 63 11.93 15.36 -0.29
C GLN A 63 11.66 14.65 1.04
N GLY A 64 11.21 13.39 1.00
CA GLY A 64 11.01 12.57 2.19
C GLY A 64 9.55 12.40 2.61
N ASP A 65 8.57 12.86 1.82
CA ASP A 65 7.17 12.53 2.06
C ASP A 65 6.95 11.01 1.84
N THR A 66 6.81 10.29 2.94
CA THR A 66 6.66 8.83 2.94
C THR A 66 5.30 8.37 2.40
N VAL A 67 4.26 9.21 2.46
CA VAL A 67 2.94 8.90 1.92
C VAL A 67 2.98 9.03 0.40
N ALA A 68 3.57 10.11 -0.13
CA ALA A 68 3.79 10.29 -1.56
C ALA A 68 4.69 9.17 -2.12
N ALA A 69 5.79 8.85 -1.42
CA ALA A 69 6.69 7.77 -1.80
C ALA A 69 5.96 6.43 -1.85
N LYS A 70 5.18 6.10 -0.81
CA LYS A 70 4.37 4.88 -0.78
C LYS A 70 3.37 4.83 -1.93
N PHE A 71 2.65 5.92 -2.19
CA PHE A 71 1.68 5.99 -3.28
C PHE A 71 2.34 5.69 -4.63
N ILE A 72 3.47 6.35 -4.94
CA ILE A 72 4.19 6.15 -6.20
C ILE A 72 4.73 4.71 -6.28
N LEU A 73 5.37 4.21 -5.23
CA LEU A 73 5.96 2.87 -5.22
C LEU A 73 4.88 1.77 -5.36
N GLU A 74 3.74 1.89 -4.69
CA GLU A 74 2.64 0.93 -4.80
C GLU A 74 2.01 0.92 -6.20
N ARG A 75 1.99 2.06 -6.90
CA ARG A 75 1.44 2.14 -8.27
C ARG A 75 2.41 1.65 -9.34
N VAL A 76 3.71 1.83 -9.14
CA VAL A 76 4.74 1.45 -10.12
C VAL A 76 5.23 0.02 -9.91
N LEU A 77 5.51 -0.37 -8.66
CA LEU A 77 6.09 -1.67 -8.32
C LEU A 77 5.06 -2.66 -7.76
N GLY A 78 3.84 -2.19 -7.46
CA GLY A 78 2.81 -2.99 -6.80
C GLY A 78 2.97 -2.99 -5.27
N ARG A 79 2.08 -3.74 -4.59
CA ARG A 79 2.20 -3.90 -3.13
C ARG A 79 3.46 -4.70 -2.80
N PRO A 80 4.28 -4.24 -1.83
CA PRO A 80 5.43 -4.98 -1.36
C PRO A 80 5.04 -6.41 -1.02
N GLN A 81 5.71 -7.37 -1.65
CA GLN A 81 5.52 -8.78 -1.34
C GLN A 81 6.37 -9.13 -0.12
N VAL A 82 5.98 -10.18 0.59
CA VAL A 82 6.74 -10.69 1.74
C VAL A 82 8.18 -11.02 1.34
N ILE A 83 8.37 -11.46 0.08
CA ILE A 83 9.71 -11.76 -0.47
C ILE A 83 10.59 -10.51 -0.61
N ASP A 84 10.01 -9.33 -0.83
CA ASP A 84 10.77 -8.08 -0.98
C ASP A 84 11.38 -7.67 0.36
N LEU A 85 10.62 -7.79 1.45
CA LEU A 85 11.13 -7.57 2.80
C LEU A 85 12.19 -8.62 3.18
N ALA A 86 11.93 -9.88 2.84
CA ALA A 86 12.87 -10.97 3.12
C ALA A 86 14.19 -10.77 2.36
N LEU A 87 14.16 -10.32 1.11
CA LEU A 87 15.35 -10.06 0.30
C LEU A 87 16.18 -8.90 0.86
N VAL A 88 15.54 -7.81 1.32
CA VAL A 88 16.25 -6.69 1.94
C VAL A 88 16.93 -7.13 3.25
N ALA A 89 16.21 -7.87 4.10
CA ALA A 89 16.76 -8.42 5.34
C ALA A 89 17.89 -9.44 5.08
N MET A 90 17.72 -10.31 4.07
CA MET A 90 18.75 -11.26 3.65
C MET A 90 19.99 -10.54 3.12
N LYS A 91 19.83 -9.50 2.29
CA LYS A 91 20.97 -8.70 1.78
C LYS A 91 21.74 -8.00 2.89
N ALA A 92 21.04 -7.37 3.85
CA ALA A 92 21.69 -6.74 5.00
C ALA A 92 22.51 -7.76 5.80
N ARG A 93 21.92 -8.94 6.06
CA ARG A 93 22.59 -10.02 6.79
C ARG A 93 23.79 -10.62 6.04
N ILE A 94 23.72 -10.72 4.71
CA ILE A 94 24.85 -11.16 3.89
C ILE A 94 26.00 -10.15 3.97
N GLU A 95 25.70 -8.85 3.94
CA GLU A 95 26.73 -7.80 4.05
C GLU A 95 27.39 -7.80 5.44
N GLU A 96 26.61 -7.96 6.51
CA GLU A 96 27.14 -8.09 7.88
C GLU A 96 28.07 -9.29 8.03
N MET A 97 27.66 -10.47 7.52
CA MET A 97 28.49 -11.67 7.56
C MET A 97 29.79 -11.51 6.77
N ARG A 98 29.75 -10.76 5.65
CA ARG A 98 30.93 -10.49 4.84
C ARG A 98 31.93 -9.62 5.59
N VAL A 99 31.48 -8.53 6.21
CA VAL A 99 32.33 -7.66 7.04
C VAL A 99 32.95 -8.44 8.19
N GLU A 100 32.18 -9.27 8.90
CA GLU A 100 32.69 -10.08 10.01
C GLU A 100 33.72 -11.12 9.52
N SER A 101 33.53 -11.68 8.32
CA SER A 101 34.50 -12.61 7.72
C SER A 101 35.82 -11.92 7.37
N ASP A 102 35.76 -10.71 6.80
CA ASP A 102 36.93 -9.92 6.43
C ASP A 102 37.72 -9.51 7.69
N GLU A 103 37.05 -9.12 8.77
CA GLU A 103 37.68 -8.80 10.06
C GLU A 103 38.37 -10.02 10.70
N LYS A 104 37.72 -11.20 10.64
CA LYS A 104 38.32 -12.45 11.14
C LYS A 104 39.59 -12.80 10.35
N GLN A 105 39.52 -12.74 9.02
CA GLN A 105 40.67 -13.01 8.15
C GLN A 105 41.82 -12.03 8.42
N GLN A 106 41.52 -10.74 8.57
CA GLN A 106 42.52 -9.74 8.91
C GLN A 106 43.19 -10.05 10.26
N LYS A 107 42.40 -10.33 11.31
CA LYS A 107 42.93 -10.67 12.64
C LYS A 107 43.78 -11.93 12.61
N GLU A 108 43.37 -12.94 11.87
CA GLU A 108 44.14 -14.17 11.67
C GLU A 108 45.49 -13.88 10.99
N LEU A 109 45.49 -13.02 9.97
CA LEU A 109 46.70 -12.58 9.27
C LEU A 109 47.67 -11.82 10.20
N TYR A 110 47.17 -10.90 11.02
CA TYR A 110 47.98 -10.19 12.02
C TYR A 110 48.55 -11.13 13.08
N THR A 111 47.75 -12.09 13.54
CA THR A 111 48.20 -13.09 14.51
C THR A 111 49.32 -13.95 13.92
N LEU A 112 49.19 -14.37 12.65
CA LEU A 112 50.24 -15.11 11.94
C LEU A 112 51.50 -14.28 11.70
N LEU A 113 51.37 -12.97 11.46
CA LEU A 113 52.49 -12.05 11.31
C LEU A 113 53.26 -11.87 12.62
N ASP A 114 52.55 -11.82 13.76
CA ASP A 114 53.14 -11.75 15.11
C ASP A 114 53.88 -13.04 15.52
N LEU A 115 53.67 -14.15 14.79
CA LEU A 115 54.36 -15.42 14.96
C LEU A 115 55.63 -15.55 14.09
N ILE A 116 55.90 -14.58 13.22
CA ILE A 116 57.16 -14.50 12.46
C ILE A 116 58.17 -13.71 13.32
N PRO A 117 59.30 -14.31 13.72
CA PRO A 117 60.30 -13.68 14.58
C PRO A 117 61.07 -12.53 13.90
#